data_AF-A0A6V7PUZ6-F1
#
_entry.id   AF-A0A6V7PUZ6-F1
#
_cell.length_a   1.000
_cell.length_b   1.000
_cell.length_c   1.000
_cell.angle_alpha   90.00
_cell.angle_beta   90.00
_cell.angle_gamma   90.00
#
_symmetry.space_group_name_H-M   'P 1'
#
loop_
_entity.id
_entity.type
_entity.pdbx_description
1 polymer ?
#
loop_
_entity_poly.entity_id
_entity_poly.type
_entity_poly.pdbx_seq_one_letter_code
_entity_poly.pdbx_strand_id
1 'polypeptide(L)'
;MTPVQWGQLSMVDAERRLLANALLDPLNCQFVLLSDSCIPLFNFSAVYGYLAGSHLSFVHSFDDPRSAGRGRYNKRMWPTVSLAEWRKGSQWFAAHRELAVGIVLDRRYYLVFRENCRPRCYADEHYIPTLVSKLFPARNANRSITWVDWSGGGPHPAAYRRRDVSEGLLRRMRDGSTSRCSYNERATSVCFLFARKFDVSALEPLMLMAPALLGF
;
A
#
# COMPACT_ATOMS: atom_id res chain seq x y z
N MET A 1 21.93 -2.59 -11.73
CA MET A 1 20.55 -2.37 -11.25
C MET A 1 20.22 -0.89 -11.39
N THR A 2 19.00 -0.54 -11.83
CA THR A 2 18.56 0.86 -11.88
C THR A 2 18.16 1.32 -10.47
N PRO A 3 18.69 2.44 -9.95
CA PRO A 3 18.28 2.97 -8.66
C PRO A 3 16.78 3.31 -8.62
N VAL A 4 16.13 3.04 -7.49
CA VAL A 4 14.74 3.46 -7.27
C VAL A 4 14.69 4.99 -7.16
N GLN A 5 13.77 5.61 -7.89
CA GLN A 5 13.56 7.05 -7.88
C GLN A 5 12.08 7.34 -7.62
N TRP A 6 11.80 8.27 -6.73
CA TRP A 6 10.44 8.60 -6.33
C TRP A 6 9.60 9.06 -7.53
N GLY A 7 8.39 8.50 -7.64
CA GLY A 7 7.46 8.82 -8.73
C GLY A 7 7.83 8.26 -10.10
N GLN A 8 8.94 7.53 -10.23
CA GLN A 8 9.40 6.95 -11.48
C GLN A 8 9.06 5.48 -11.58
N LEU A 9 9.08 4.97 -12.81
CA LEU A 9 8.83 3.56 -13.08
C LEU A 9 9.87 2.64 -12.44
N SER A 10 11.09 3.11 -12.15
CA SER A 10 12.09 2.29 -11.46
C SER A 10 11.62 1.80 -10.08
N MET A 11 10.69 2.53 -9.44
CA MET A 11 10.02 2.07 -8.22
C MET A 11 9.12 0.86 -8.49
N VAL A 12 8.28 0.94 -9.52
CA VAL A 12 7.41 -0.17 -9.96
C VAL A 12 8.24 -1.37 -10.41
N ASP A 13 9.37 -1.15 -11.07
CA ASP A 13 10.29 -2.23 -11.48
C ASP A 13 10.85 -2.98 -10.26
N ALA A 14 11.20 -2.26 -9.20
CA ALA A 14 11.68 -2.85 -7.96
C ALA A 14 10.57 -3.66 -7.28
N GLU A 15 9.35 -3.11 -7.16
CA GLU A 15 8.18 -3.81 -6.59
C GLU A 15 7.85 -5.10 -7.36
N ARG A 16 7.85 -5.04 -8.69
CA ARG A 16 7.62 -6.21 -9.55
C ARG A 16 8.70 -7.28 -9.37
N ARG A 17 9.96 -6.89 -9.21
CA ARG A 17 11.07 -7.83 -8.96
C ARG A 17 10.97 -8.47 -7.58
N LEU A 18 10.59 -7.72 -6.56
CA LEU A 18 10.34 -8.26 -5.22
C LEU A 18 9.21 -9.29 -5.24
N LEU A 19 8.09 -8.98 -5.90
CA LEU A 19 6.99 -9.92 -6.09
C LEU A 19 7.42 -11.16 -6.87
N ALA A 20 8.11 -10.98 -8.01
CA ALA A 20 8.57 -12.09 -8.83
C ALA A 20 9.48 -13.05 -8.05
N ASN A 21 10.40 -12.50 -7.24
CA ASN A 21 11.29 -13.30 -6.41
C ASN A 21 10.52 -14.04 -5.30
N ALA A 22 9.60 -13.35 -4.61
CA ALA A 22 8.79 -13.98 -3.56
C ALA A 22 7.84 -15.06 -4.10
N LEU A 23 7.37 -14.93 -5.35
CA LEU A 23 6.50 -15.90 -6.02
C LEU A 23 7.20 -17.21 -6.41
N LEU A 24 8.54 -17.24 -6.41
CA LEU A 24 9.33 -18.46 -6.64
C LEU A 24 9.03 -19.53 -5.58
N ASP A 25 8.66 -19.11 -4.37
CA ASP A 25 8.13 -20.01 -3.36
C ASP A 25 6.62 -20.24 -3.61
N PRO A 26 6.20 -21.50 -3.89
CA PRO A 26 4.80 -21.82 -4.09
C PRO A 26 3.94 -21.69 -2.83
N LEU A 27 4.55 -21.69 -1.63
CA LEU A 27 3.85 -21.58 -0.35
C LEU A 27 3.47 -20.14 0.01
N ASN A 28 4.05 -19.14 -0.67
CA ASN A 28 3.72 -17.74 -0.45
C ASN A 28 2.34 -17.39 -1.03
N CYS A 29 1.35 -17.16 -0.16
CA CYS A 29 -0.01 -16.81 -0.54
C CYS A 29 -0.34 -15.31 -0.42
N GLN A 30 0.38 -14.58 0.43
CA GLN A 30 0.15 -13.17 0.74
C GLN A 30 1.47 -12.40 0.67
N PHE A 31 1.46 -11.23 0.03
CA PHE A 31 2.65 -10.42 -0.24
C PHE A 31 2.44 -9.01 0.30
N VAL A 32 3.24 -8.56 1.25
CA VAL A 32 3.11 -7.24 1.88
C VAL A 32 4.34 -6.39 1.56
N LEU A 33 4.12 -5.19 1.04
CA LEU A 33 5.18 -4.22 0.79
C LEU A 33 5.33 -3.28 2.00
N LEU A 34 6.52 -3.24 2.60
CA LEU A 34 6.86 -2.38 3.74
C LEU A 34 8.16 -1.60 3.46
N SER A 35 8.40 -0.54 4.24
CA SER A 35 9.66 0.20 4.27
C SER A 35 10.29 0.15 5.68
N ASP A 36 11.54 0.57 5.78
CA ASP A 36 12.31 0.77 7.02
C ASP A 36 11.63 1.63 8.10
N SER A 37 10.63 2.40 7.70
CA SER A 37 9.88 3.37 8.49
C SER A 37 8.44 2.92 8.79
N CYS A 38 8.15 1.64 8.54
CA CYS A 38 6.91 0.98 8.92
C CYS A 38 7.09 0.21 10.23
N ILE A 39 6.03 0.18 11.05
CA ILE A 39 5.97 -0.65 12.26
C ILE A 39 4.73 -1.54 12.24
N PRO A 40 4.76 -2.72 12.88
CA PRO A 40 3.55 -3.50 13.12
C PRO A 40 2.71 -2.85 14.23
N LEU A 41 1.39 -2.88 14.06
CA LEU A 41 0.43 -2.45 15.09
C LEU A 41 -0.10 -3.62 15.94
N PHE A 42 0.07 -4.84 15.42
CA PHE A 42 -0.38 -6.09 16.03
C PHE A 42 0.75 -7.12 15.97
N ASN A 43 0.69 -8.13 16.83
CA ASN A 43 1.66 -9.21 16.84
C ASN A 43 1.58 -10.07 15.58
N PHE A 44 2.62 -10.89 15.37
CA PHE A 44 2.73 -11.71 14.16
C PHE A 44 1.52 -12.63 13.98
N SER A 45 1.06 -13.32 15.02
CA SER A 45 -0.08 -14.24 14.94
C SER A 45 -1.37 -13.54 14.49
N ALA A 46 -1.63 -12.33 14.99
CA ALA A 46 -2.79 -11.53 14.58
C ALA A 46 -2.66 -11.04 13.13
N VAL A 47 -1.48 -10.54 12.72
CA VAL A 47 -1.22 -10.10 11.34
C VAL A 47 -1.33 -11.28 10.37
N TYR A 48 -0.73 -12.42 10.70
CA TYR A 48 -0.79 -13.65 9.92
C TYR A 48 -2.23 -14.15 9.79
N GLY A 49 -2.96 -14.26 10.91
CA GLY A 49 -4.36 -14.71 10.89
C GLY A 49 -5.26 -13.80 10.07
N TYR A 50 -5.06 -12.48 10.15
CA TYR A 50 -5.80 -11.50 9.34
C TYR A 50 -5.50 -11.67 7.84
N LEU A 51 -4.23 -11.81 7.45
CA LEU A 51 -3.85 -11.90 6.03
C LEU A 51 -4.18 -13.27 5.44
N ALA A 52 -3.86 -14.36 6.14
CA ALA A 52 -4.14 -15.72 5.71
C ALA A 52 -5.64 -16.02 5.67
N GLY A 53 -6.43 -15.37 6.52
CA GLY A 53 -7.89 -15.50 6.55
C GLY A 53 -8.64 -14.68 5.49
N SER A 54 -7.95 -13.87 4.67
CA SER A 54 -8.59 -13.04 3.64
C SER A 54 -8.43 -13.60 2.23
N HIS A 55 -9.53 -13.63 1.48
CA HIS A 55 -9.53 -13.91 0.04
C HIS A 55 -9.32 -12.66 -0.82
N LEU A 56 -9.13 -11.49 -0.20
CA LEU A 56 -8.96 -10.21 -0.86
C LEU A 56 -7.51 -9.72 -0.79
N SER A 57 -7.15 -8.92 -1.79
CA SER A 57 -6.00 -8.03 -1.72
C SER A 57 -6.40 -6.70 -1.06
N PHE A 58 -5.40 -6.00 -0.50
CA PHE A 58 -5.54 -4.70 0.13
C PHE A 58 -4.68 -3.67 -0.62
N VAL A 59 -5.12 -3.32 -1.82
CA VAL A 59 -4.58 -2.21 -2.60
C VAL A 59 -5.56 -1.04 -2.48
N HIS A 60 -5.09 0.10 -1.98
CA HIS A 60 -5.86 1.33 -2.02
C HIS A 60 -6.06 1.75 -3.47
N SER A 61 -7.30 1.84 -3.94
CA SER A 61 -7.60 2.22 -5.33
C SER A 61 -8.90 3.00 -5.39
N PHE A 62 -8.84 4.23 -5.89
CA PHE A 62 -9.98 5.12 -6.00
C PHE A 62 -9.81 6.11 -7.16
N ASP A 63 -10.92 6.67 -7.63
CA ASP A 63 -10.92 7.74 -8.63
C ASP A 63 -10.83 9.10 -7.93
N ASP A 64 -9.66 9.74 -8.02
CA ASP A 64 -9.40 11.04 -7.37
C ASP A 64 -9.60 12.17 -8.39
N PRO A 65 -10.66 12.99 -8.29
CA PRO A 65 -10.93 14.05 -9.27
C PRO A 65 -9.93 15.22 -9.20
N ARG A 66 -9.08 15.27 -8.16
CA ARG A 66 -8.16 16.39 -7.93
C ARG A 66 -6.93 16.32 -8.84
N SER A 67 -6.10 17.37 -8.79
CA SER A 67 -4.85 17.47 -9.56
C SER A 67 -3.87 16.31 -9.29
N ALA A 68 -3.84 15.79 -8.07
CA ALA A 68 -3.01 14.65 -7.69
C ALA A 68 -3.56 13.29 -8.14
N GLY A 69 -4.75 13.25 -8.73
CA GLY A 69 -5.41 12.06 -9.27
C GLY A 69 -5.54 12.14 -10.78
N ARG A 70 -6.74 12.45 -11.27
CA ARG A 70 -7.05 12.66 -12.70
C ARG A 70 -6.15 13.71 -13.36
N GLY A 71 -5.69 14.72 -12.63
CA GLY A 71 -4.77 15.73 -13.17
C GLY A 71 -3.38 15.18 -13.56
N ARG A 72 -3.02 13.98 -13.12
CA ARG A 72 -1.77 13.29 -13.47
C ARG A 72 -1.91 12.35 -14.67
N TYR A 73 -3.12 12.14 -15.18
CA TYR A 73 -3.38 11.26 -16.30
C TYR A 73 -2.79 11.82 -17.60
N ASN A 74 -2.12 10.97 -18.38
CA ASN A 74 -1.60 11.32 -19.70
C ASN A 74 -2.54 10.78 -20.78
N LYS A 75 -3.08 11.67 -21.63
CA LYS A 75 -4.01 11.30 -22.72
C LYS A 75 -3.41 10.29 -23.71
N ARG A 76 -2.08 10.21 -23.85
CA ARG A 76 -1.39 9.20 -24.68
C ARG A 76 -1.52 7.76 -24.17
N MET A 77 -2.03 7.56 -22.96
CA MET A 77 -2.33 6.23 -22.43
C MET A 77 -3.60 5.62 -23.03
N TRP A 78 -4.47 6.45 -23.62
CA TRP A 78 -5.60 5.99 -24.42
C TRP A 78 -5.11 5.37 -25.74
N PRO A 79 -5.70 4.26 -26.23
CA PRO A 79 -6.93 3.62 -25.75
C PRO A 79 -6.73 2.56 -24.66
N THR A 80 -5.50 2.21 -24.29
CA THR A 80 -5.24 1.10 -23.35
C THR A 80 -5.72 1.39 -21.93
N VAL A 81 -5.54 2.63 -21.46
CA VAL A 81 -6.08 3.13 -20.19
C VAL A 81 -6.82 4.42 -20.48
N SER A 82 -8.13 4.42 -20.31
CA SER A 82 -8.95 5.64 -20.37
C SER A 82 -8.88 6.42 -19.05
N LEU A 83 -9.28 7.70 -19.08
CA LEU A 83 -9.35 8.52 -17.87
C LEU A 83 -10.32 7.96 -16.81
N ALA A 84 -11.41 7.30 -17.22
CA ALA A 84 -12.37 6.69 -16.30
C ALA A 84 -11.81 5.46 -15.57
N GLU A 85 -10.83 4.80 -16.20
CA GLU A 85 -10.13 3.64 -15.64
C GLU A 85 -8.91 4.03 -14.81
N TRP A 86 -8.42 5.27 -14.95
CA TRP A 86 -7.30 5.79 -14.17
C TRP A 86 -7.64 5.78 -12.67
N ARG A 87 -6.77 5.18 -11.86
CA ARG A 87 -6.94 5.14 -10.40
C ARG A 87 -5.71 5.71 -9.70
N LYS A 88 -5.95 6.28 -8.53
CA LYS A 88 -4.94 6.68 -7.56
C LYS A 88 -4.99 5.71 -6.37
N GLY A 89 -3.85 5.54 -5.72
CA GLY A 89 -3.73 4.69 -4.55
C GLY A 89 -2.50 5.00 -3.71
N SER A 90 -2.30 4.13 -2.72
CA SER A 90 -1.07 4.06 -1.92
C SER A 90 -0.06 3.16 -2.64
N GLN A 91 1.23 3.51 -2.56
CA GLN A 91 2.31 2.60 -2.95
C GLN A 91 2.31 1.31 -2.11
N TRP A 92 2.06 1.41 -0.79
CA TRP A 92 1.98 0.26 0.11
C TRP A 92 0.73 -0.57 -0.16
N PHE A 93 0.93 -1.87 -0.37
CA PHE A 93 -0.12 -2.85 -0.61
C PHE A 93 0.11 -4.14 0.19
N ALA A 94 -0.99 -4.88 0.37
CA ALA A 94 -0.92 -6.33 0.55
C ALA A 94 -1.65 -7.01 -0.60
N ALA A 95 -1.03 -7.98 -1.25
CA ALA A 95 -1.58 -8.65 -2.41
C ALA A 95 -1.73 -10.16 -2.14
N HIS A 96 -2.91 -10.69 -2.44
CA HIS A 96 -3.10 -12.13 -2.56
C HIS A 96 -2.31 -12.65 -3.78
N ARG A 97 -1.88 -13.92 -3.75
CA ARG A 97 -1.04 -14.54 -4.80
C ARG A 97 -1.55 -14.32 -6.21
N GLU A 98 -2.86 -14.43 -6.42
CA GLU A 98 -3.49 -14.20 -7.73
C GLU A 98 -3.19 -12.79 -8.29
N LEU A 99 -3.33 -11.75 -7.46
CA LEU A 99 -2.99 -10.38 -7.85
C LEU A 99 -1.48 -10.20 -8.02
N ALA A 100 -0.66 -10.77 -7.14
CA ALA A 100 0.80 -10.71 -7.24
C ALA A 100 1.30 -11.28 -8.57
N VAL A 101 0.78 -12.44 -8.99
CA VAL A 101 1.03 -13.04 -10.30
C VAL A 101 0.56 -12.11 -11.42
N GLY A 102 -0.65 -11.53 -11.30
CA GLY A 102 -1.18 -10.57 -12.25
C GLY A 102 -0.27 -9.34 -12.44
N ILE A 103 0.28 -8.78 -11.35
CA ILE A 103 1.22 -7.66 -11.39
C ILE A 103 2.51 -8.05 -12.13
N VAL A 104 3.08 -9.21 -11.84
CA VAL A 104 4.34 -9.66 -12.44
C VAL A 104 4.19 -10.00 -13.92
N LEU A 105 3.08 -10.63 -14.30
CA LEU A 105 2.82 -11.04 -15.68
C LEU A 105 2.28 -9.91 -16.56
N ASP A 106 1.73 -8.84 -16.00
CA ASP A 106 1.20 -7.74 -16.78
C ASP A 106 2.30 -7.11 -17.65
N ARG A 107 2.11 -7.18 -18.97
CA ARG A 107 2.91 -6.46 -19.96
C ARG A 107 2.14 -5.28 -20.53
N ARG A 108 0.83 -5.41 -20.70
CA ARG A 108 0.02 -4.44 -21.45
C ARG A 108 -0.06 -3.10 -20.75
N TYR A 109 -0.44 -3.07 -19.47
CA TYR A 109 -0.58 -1.81 -18.75
C TYR A 109 0.79 -1.26 -18.35
N TYR A 110 1.69 -2.14 -17.91
CA TYR A 110 3.07 -1.77 -17.58
C TYR A 110 3.78 -1.03 -18.72
N LEU A 111 3.70 -1.52 -19.97
CA LEU A 111 4.31 -0.84 -21.12
C LEU A 111 3.76 0.57 -21.33
N VAL A 112 2.44 0.75 -21.18
CA VAL A 112 1.79 2.06 -21.31
C VAL A 112 2.24 3.02 -20.21
N PHE A 113 2.34 2.54 -18.96
CA PHE A 113 2.89 3.32 -17.85
C PHE A 113 4.36 3.65 -18.09
N ARG A 114 5.18 2.70 -18.55
CA ARG A 114 6.59 2.93 -18.88
C ARG A 114 6.79 4.03 -19.91
N GLU A 115 5.97 4.04 -20.95
CA GLU A 115 6.11 4.97 -22.07
C GLU A 115 5.53 6.36 -21.76
N ASN A 116 4.44 6.41 -20.99
CA ASN A 116 3.63 7.62 -20.85
C ASN A 116 3.55 8.20 -19.43
N CYS A 117 3.97 7.46 -18.40
CA CYS A 117 3.97 7.92 -17.00
C CYS A 117 5.37 8.38 -16.57
N ARG A 118 5.66 9.67 -16.77
CA ARG A 118 6.85 10.34 -16.23
C ARG A 118 6.42 11.34 -15.17
N PRO A 119 7.25 11.67 -14.16
CA PRO A 119 6.94 12.71 -13.19
C PRO A 119 6.40 13.96 -13.90
N ARG A 120 5.24 14.51 -13.48
CA ARG A 120 4.52 14.32 -12.21
C ARG A 120 3.40 13.26 -12.23
N CYS A 121 3.56 12.18 -12.99
CA CYS A 121 2.59 11.07 -13.06
C CYS A 121 2.57 10.17 -11.80
N TYR A 122 3.74 9.82 -11.24
CA TYR A 122 3.90 8.92 -10.07
C TYR A 122 3.39 7.49 -10.29
N ALA A 123 4.14 6.69 -11.04
CA ALA A 123 3.73 5.35 -11.45
C ALA A 123 3.40 4.42 -10.26
N ASP A 124 4.15 4.53 -9.17
CA ASP A 124 3.98 3.80 -7.91
C ASP A 124 2.63 4.09 -7.21
N GLU A 125 2.02 5.25 -7.44
CA GLU A 125 0.71 5.62 -6.88
C GLU A 125 -0.46 5.34 -7.82
N HIS A 126 -0.20 4.92 -9.07
CA HIS A 126 -1.23 4.83 -10.10
C HIS A 126 -1.25 3.53 -10.89
N TYR A 127 -0.12 2.86 -11.08
CA TYR A 127 -0.01 1.64 -11.88
C TYR A 127 -0.78 0.46 -11.26
N ILE A 128 -0.38 0.01 -10.06
CA ILE A 128 -1.03 -1.11 -9.38
C ILE A 128 -2.50 -0.79 -9.05
N PRO A 129 -2.86 0.41 -8.56
CA PRO A 129 -4.27 0.79 -8.36
C PRO A 129 -5.13 0.71 -9.62
N THR A 130 -4.59 1.13 -10.78
CA THR A 130 -5.28 1.04 -12.07
C THR A 130 -5.40 -0.42 -12.51
N LEU A 131 -4.31 -1.19 -12.43
CA LEU A 131 -4.28 -2.60 -12.82
C LEU A 131 -5.29 -3.43 -12.02
N VAL A 132 -5.29 -3.29 -10.69
CA VAL A 132 -6.19 -4.06 -9.82
C VAL A 132 -7.65 -3.70 -10.07
N SER A 133 -7.97 -2.42 -10.29
CA SER A 133 -9.35 -1.99 -10.57
C SER A 133 -9.85 -2.51 -11.91
N LYS A 134 -8.97 -2.74 -12.89
CA LYS A 134 -9.34 -3.25 -14.21
C LYS A 134 -9.45 -4.77 -14.25
N LEU A 135 -8.49 -5.47 -13.62
CA LEU A 135 -8.34 -6.92 -13.78
C LEU A 135 -8.86 -7.73 -12.59
N PHE A 136 -8.89 -7.14 -11.40
CA PHE A 136 -9.20 -7.83 -10.16
C PHE A 136 -10.19 -7.07 -9.25
N PRO A 137 -11.25 -6.42 -9.78
CA PRO A 137 -12.12 -5.54 -8.98
C PRO A 137 -12.84 -6.27 -7.84
N ALA A 138 -13.21 -7.54 -8.04
CA ALA A 138 -13.87 -8.36 -7.02
C ALA A 138 -12.89 -9.00 -6.01
N ARG A 139 -11.58 -8.92 -6.26
CA ARG A 139 -10.53 -9.50 -5.41
C ARG A 139 -9.73 -8.44 -4.66
N ASN A 140 -10.26 -7.23 -4.54
CA ASN A 140 -9.58 -6.11 -3.87
C ASN A 140 -10.51 -5.36 -2.92
N ALA A 141 -10.03 -5.08 -1.71
CA ALA A 141 -10.77 -4.35 -0.69
C ALA A 141 -10.78 -2.82 -0.91
N ASN A 142 -10.08 -2.32 -1.95
CA ASN A 142 -9.93 -0.90 -2.28
C ASN A 142 -9.39 -0.02 -1.13
N ARG A 143 -8.66 -0.62 -0.19
CA ARG A 143 -8.04 0.04 0.96
C ARG A 143 -6.65 -0.51 1.23
N SER A 144 -5.79 0.27 1.86
CA SER A 144 -4.50 -0.21 2.37
C SER A 144 -4.65 -0.69 3.82
N ILE A 145 -3.81 -1.64 4.23
CA ILE A 145 -3.63 -2.07 5.62
C ILE A 145 -2.55 -1.28 6.36
N THR A 146 -2.00 -0.23 5.74
CA THR A 146 -0.95 0.60 6.34
C THR A 146 -1.53 1.97 6.71
N TRP A 147 -1.55 2.29 7.99
CA TRP A 147 -1.94 3.59 8.51
C TRP A 147 -0.94 4.65 8.06
N VAL A 148 -1.46 5.77 7.55
CA VAL A 148 -0.66 6.92 7.13
C VAL A 148 -1.39 8.19 7.51
N ASP A 149 -0.67 9.13 8.11
CA ASP A 149 -1.21 10.43 8.49
C ASP A 149 -0.89 11.49 7.44
N TRP A 150 -1.94 11.95 6.76
CA TRP A 150 -1.89 12.98 5.73
C TRP A 150 -2.42 14.34 6.22
N SER A 151 -2.70 14.49 7.53
CA SER A 151 -3.32 15.70 8.09
C SER A 151 -2.49 16.98 7.88
N GLY A 152 -1.16 16.85 7.81
CA GLY A 152 -0.25 17.96 7.54
C GLY A 152 -0.24 18.47 6.10
N GLY A 153 -0.89 17.76 5.16
CA GLY A 153 -0.86 18.09 3.73
C GLY A 153 0.51 17.90 3.06
N GLY A 154 0.60 18.27 1.79
CA GLY A 154 1.84 18.14 1.00
C GLY A 154 2.05 16.78 0.33
N PRO A 155 3.24 16.55 -0.25
CA PRO A 155 3.55 15.35 -1.04
C PRO A 155 4.01 14.14 -0.18
N HIS A 156 4.24 14.34 1.12
CA HIS A 156 4.71 13.30 2.03
C HIS A 156 3.85 13.25 3.29
N PRO A 157 3.60 12.06 3.84
CA PRO A 157 2.87 11.93 5.08
C PRO A 157 3.70 12.41 6.28
N ALA A 158 3.02 12.63 7.40
CA ALA A 158 3.65 13.00 8.66
C ALA A 158 4.68 11.93 9.11
N ALA A 159 5.77 12.40 9.71
CA ALA A 159 6.80 11.56 10.28
C ALA A 159 6.77 11.67 11.82
N TYR A 160 6.56 10.55 12.50
CA TYR A 160 6.56 10.43 13.95
C TYR A 160 7.99 10.26 14.46
N ARG A 161 8.41 11.14 15.37
CA ARG A 161 9.70 11.13 16.06
C ARG A 161 9.52 10.65 17.50
N ARG A 162 10.63 10.56 18.24
CA ARG A 162 10.64 10.16 19.67
C ARG A 162 9.49 10.73 20.50
N ARG A 163 9.28 12.05 20.42
CA ARG A 163 8.30 12.79 21.22
C ARG A 163 6.84 12.52 20.83
N ASP A 164 6.61 12.00 19.63
CA ASP A 164 5.27 11.77 19.10
C ASP A 164 4.76 10.37 19.48
N VAL A 165 5.68 9.44 19.75
CA VAL A 165 5.35 8.06 20.14
C VAL A 165 4.73 8.02 21.54
N SER A 166 3.50 7.52 21.60
CA SER A 166 2.75 7.34 22.84
C SER A 166 1.79 6.16 22.71
N GLU A 167 1.40 5.54 23.82
CA GLU A 167 0.35 4.50 23.81
C GLU A 167 -0.94 5.01 23.18
N GLY A 168 -1.33 6.24 23.47
CA GLY A 168 -2.52 6.86 22.90
C GLY A 168 -2.45 6.96 21.37
N LEU A 169 -1.28 7.28 20.81
CA LEU A 169 -1.06 7.26 19.36
C LEU A 169 -1.25 5.86 18.79
N LEU A 170 -0.59 4.86 19.37
CA LEU A 170 -0.63 3.47 18.88
C LEU A 170 -2.03 2.85 18.99
N ARG A 171 -2.76 3.12 20.08
CA ARG A 171 -4.17 2.70 20.24
C ARG A 171 -5.05 3.32 19.16
N ARG A 172 -4.91 4.63 18.89
CA ARG A 172 -5.66 5.29 17.80
C ARG A 172 -5.37 4.67 16.42
N MET A 173 -4.12 4.29 16.16
CA MET A 173 -3.76 3.62 14.90
C MET A 173 -4.38 2.21 14.80
N ARG A 174 -4.45 1.47 15.91
CA ARG A 174 -5.05 0.12 15.98
C ARG A 174 -6.56 0.13 15.84
N ASP A 175 -7.21 1.04 16.55
CA ASP A 175 -8.67 1.12 16.61
C ASP A 175 -9.27 1.77 15.35
N GLY A 176 -8.41 2.26 14.46
CA GLY A 176 -8.75 2.89 13.19
C GLY A 176 -9.60 4.13 13.43
N SER A 177 -8.96 5.30 13.61
CA SER A 177 -9.63 6.55 14.00
C SER A 177 -11.06 6.64 13.44
N THR A 178 -12.03 6.40 14.33
CA THR A 178 -13.48 6.61 14.14
C THR A 178 -14.22 5.91 12.99
N SER A 179 -13.61 5.05 12.15
CA SER A 179 -14.31 4.43 11.02
C SER A 179 -14.19 2.90 10.97
N ARG A 180 -15.35 2.22 10.99
CA ARG A 180 -15.43 0.79 10.68
C ARG A 180 -15.05 0.59 9.21
N CYS A 181 -14.09 -0.29 8.95
CA CYS A 181 -13.75 -0.72 7.60
C CYS A 181 -14.30 -2.12 7.33
N SER A 182 -14.21 -2.55 6.08
CA SER A 182 -14.59 -3.89 5.66
C SER A 182 -13.41 -4.85 5.67
N TYR A 183 -13.66 -6.06 6.14
CA TYR A 183 -12.80 -7.24 6.06
C TYR A 183 -13.64 -8.43 5.63
N ASN A 184 -13.33 -9.03 4.48
CA ASN A 184 -14.15 -10.08 3.85
C ASN A 184 -15.64 -9.71 3.88
N GLU A 185 -15.94 -8.51 3.37
CA GLU A 185 -17.30 -7.96 3.26
C GLU A 185 -18.04 -7.74 4.61
N ARG A 186 -17.35 -7.89 5.74
CA ARG A 186 -17.90 -7.68 7.09
C ARG A 186 -17.25 -6.48 7.77
N ALA A 187 -18.03 -5.79 8.61
CA ALA A 187 -17.51 -4.67 9.39
C ALA A 187 -16.47 -5.16 10.41
N THR A 188 -15.35 -4.46 10.52
CA THR A 188 -14.30 -4.68 11.52
C THR A 188 -13.76 -3.36 12.06
N SER A 189 -13.22 -3.38 13.27
CA SER A 189 -12.43 -2.28 13.85
C SER A 189 -10.95 -2.35 13.47
N VAL A 190 -10.47 -3.50 12.97
CA VAL A 190 -9.05 -3.68 12.59
C VAL A 190 -8.86 -3.25 11.15
N CYS A 191 -8.54 -1.97 10.96
CA CYS A 191 -8.34 -1.41 9.64
C CYS A 191 -6.89 -1.42 9.17
N PHE A 192 -5.94 -1.29 10.09
CA PHE A 192 -4.54 -1.19 9.72
C PHE A 192 -3.74 -2.21 10.52
N LEU A 193 -2.87 -2.95 9.83
CA LEU A 193 -1.94 -3.90 10.45
C LEU A 193 -0.57 -3.26 10.69
N PHE A 194 -0.24 -2.23 9.91
CA PHE A 194 1.02 -1.51 9.94
C PHE A 194 0.77 -0.01 10.04
N ALA A 195 1.76 0.75 10.49
CA ALA A 195 1.73 2.21 10.49
C ALA A 195 3.04 2.81 9.99
N ARG A 196 2.95 4.00 9.39
CA ARG A 196 4.09 4.80 8.94
C ARG A 196 3.75 6.30 8.95
N LYS A 197 4.71 7.22 8.95
CA LYS A 197 6.17 7.03 8.83
C LYS A 197 6.85 7.28 10.17
N PHE A 198 7.65 6.34 10.66
CA PHE A 198 8.43 6.51 11.89
C PHE A 198 9.88 6.86 11.54
N ASP A 199 10.41 7.87 12.23
CA ASP A 199 11.82 8.26 12.17
C ASP A 199 12.68 7.36 13.06
N VAL A 200 14.00 7.31 12.82
CA VAL A 200 14.94 6.51 13.64
C VAL A 200 14.87 6.89 15.12
N SER A 201 14.63 8.15 15.45
CA SER A 201 14.47 8.60 16.84
C SER A 201 13.26 7.98 17.57
N ALA A 202 12.28 7.44 16.84
CA ALA A 202 11.12 6.76 17.40
C ALA A 202 11.42 5.33 17.88
N LEU A 203 12.57 4.74 17.51
CA LEU A 203 12.87 3.33 17.78
C LEU A 203 12.86 3.00 19.28
N GLU A 204 13.57 3.76 20.10
CA GLU A 204 13.67 3.50 21.53
C GLU A 204 12.30 3.52 22.25
N PRO A 205 11.44 4.55 22.12
CA PRO A 205 10.13 4.51 22.75
C PRO A 205 9.22 3.42 22.19
N LEU A 206 9.34 3.07 20.89
CA LEU A 206 8.60 1.95 20.32
C LEU A 206 9.03 0.61 20.93
N MET A 207 10.33 0.40 21.13
CA MET A 207 10.86 -0.82 21.75
C MET A 207 10.41 -0.96 23.21
N LEU A 208 10.33 0.15 23.95
CA LEU A 208 9.80 0.15 25.32
C LEU A 208 8.32 -0.24 25.38
N MET A 209 7.54 0.13 24.36
CA MET A 209 6.10 -0.20 24.29
C MET A 209 5.82 -1.56 23.64
N ALA A 210 6.79 -2.16 22.96
CA ALA A 210 6.60 -3.39 22.19
C ALA A 210 6.08 -4.57 23.02
N PRO A 211 6.55 -4.84 24.26
CA PRO A 211 5.99 -5.93 25.08
C PRO A 211 4.50 -5.76 25.37
N ALA A 212 4.08 -4.53 25.72
CA ALA A 212 2.67 -4.22 25.97
C ALA A 212 1.82 -4.25 24.69
N LEU A 213 2.40 -3.84 23.55
CA LEU A 213 1.69 -3.74 22.27
C LEU A 213 1.57 -5.09 21.54
N LEU A 214 2.64 -5.89 21.57
CA LEU A 214 2.85 -7.08 20.74
C LEU A 214 2.88 -8.38 21.56
N GLY A 215 2.97 -8.31 22.89
CA GLY A 215 2.78 -9.45 23.78
C GLY A 215 3.92 -10.47 23.77
N PHE A 216 5.16 -10.00 23.71
CA PHE A 216 6.37 -10.82 23.89
C PHE A 216 7.29 -10.22 24.96
#